data_AF-A0A5S5BD31-F1
#
_entry.id   AF-A0A5S5BD31-F1
#
_cell.length_a   1.000
_cell.length_b   1.000
_cell.length_c   1.000
_cell.angle_alpha   90.00
_cell.angle_beta   90.00
_cell.angle_gamma   90.00
#
_symmetry.space_group_name_H-M   'P 1'
#
loop_
_entity.id
_entity.type
_entity.pdbx_description
1 polymer ?
#
loop_
_entity_poly.entity_id
_entity_poly.type
_entity_poly.pdbx_seq_one_letter_code
_entity_poly.pdbx_strand_id
1 'polypeptide(L)'
;MTSQPADTPHSDPRTGDAETRRAALYLALAQIPEGKVISYGELAAVAGLGRAARWVGRILSQLPDDTRLPWHRVMAAGGRLSLASGTVSGEEQRARLRAEGVQVINDRVDIRRHGWHSAEHSG
;
A
#
# COMPACT_ATOMS: atom_id res chain seq x y z
N MET A 1 15.12 45.26 20.57
CA MET A 1 15.50 45.44 19.15
C MET A 1 16.45 44.31 18.79
N THR A 2 16.16 43.64 17.67
CA THR A 2 17.00 42.62 16.99
C THR A 2 17.01 41.24 17.67
N SER A 3 16.03 40.36 17.40
CA SER A 3 15.87 39.54 16.18
C SER A 3 16.94 38.47 16.04
N GLN A 4 16.56 37.22 16.25
CA GLN A 4 17.23 36.04 15.70
C GLN A 4 16.16 35.30 14.88
N PRO A 5 16.34 35.09 13.56
CA PRO A 5 15.33 34.45 12.74
C PRO A 5 15.34 32.94 13.02
N ALA A 6 14.14 32.38 13.11
CA ALA A 6 13.90 30.96 13.21
C ALA A 6 14.49 30.24 11.98
N ASP A 7 15.31 29.24 12.25
CA ASP A 7 15.81 28.25 11.30
C ASP A 7 14.58 27.60 10.62
N THR A 8 14.25 28.07 9.43
CA THR A 8 13.18 27.49 8.61
C THR A 8 13.85 26.45 7.73
N PRO A 9 13.55 25.14 7.86
CA PRO A 9 14.12 24.16 6.96
C PRO A 9 13.62 24.47 5.54
N HIS A 10 14.55 24.82 4.66
CA HIS A 10 14.29 25.01 3.25
C HIS A 10 13.93 23.66 2.63
N SER A 11 12.64 23.34 2.57
CA SER A 11 12.14 22.14 1.89
C SER A 11 12.43 22.29 0.39
N ASP A 12 13.34 21.46 -0.14
CA ASP A 12 13.52 21.31 -1.60
C ASP A 12 12.14 20.99 -2.21
N PRO A 13 11.65 21.76 -3.20
CA PRO A 13 10.34 21.54 -3.79
C PRO A 13 10.16 20.10 -4.32
N ARG A 14 11.26 19.42 -4.70
CA ARG A 14 11.24 18.00 -5.10
C ARG A 14 10.93 17.04 -3.94
N THR A 15 11.23 17.42 -2.70
CA THR A 15 10.90 16.65 -1.49
C THR A 15 9.41 16.75 -1.17
N GLY A 16 8.80 17.93 -1.39
CA GLY A 16 7.36 18.14 -1.22
C GLY A 16 6.52 17.23 -2.13
N ASP A 17 6.94 17.05 -3.38
CA ASP A 17 6.29 16.12 -4.31
C ASP A 17 6.39 14.66 -3.86
N ALA A 18 7.57 14.24 -3.36
CA ALA A 18 7.79 12.88 -2.89
C ALA A 18 7.01 12.54 -1.61
N GLU A 19 6.88 13.50 -0.69
CA GLU A 19 6.05 13.36 0.49
C GLU A 19 4.56 13.31 0.14
N THR A 20 4.10 14.20 -0.75
CA THR A 20 2.73 14.20 -1.25
C THR A 20 2.36 12.86 -1.90
N ARG A 21 3.26 12.29 -2.72
CA ARG A 21 3.05 10.97 -3.34
C ARG A 21 2.96 9.84 -2.30
N ARG A 22 3.78 9.88 -1.25
CA ARG A 22 3.73 8.89 -0.15
C ARG A 22 2.44 9.02 0.65
N ALA A 23 2.03 10.24 0.97
CA ALA A 23 0.77 10.52 1.64
C ALA A 23 -0.41 9.98 0.82
N ALA A 24 -0.45 10.25 -0.49
CA ALA A 24 -1.49 9.73 -1.38
C ALA A 24 -1.53 8.19 -1.40
N LEU A 25 -0.37 7.54 -1.43
CA LEU A 25 -0.28 6.08 -1.32
C LEU A 25 -0.85 5.57 0.02
N TYR A 26 -0.47 6.17 1.15
CA TYR A 26 -0.94 5.72 2.46
C TYR A 26 -2.44 5.96 2.65
N LEU A 27 -2.98 7.07 2.14
CA LEU A 27 -4.42 7.33 2.12
C LEU A 27 -5.17 6.32 1.26
N ALA A 28 -4.68 5.98 0.07
CA ALA A 28 -5.27 4.95 -0.77
C ALA A 28 -5.20 3.56 -0.12
N LEU A 29 -4.06 3.24 0.51
CA LEU A 29 -3.86 1.96 1.21
C LEU A 29 -4.81 1.82 2.41
N ALA A 30 -5.02 2.88 3.17
CA ALA A 30 -5.92 2.88 4.33
C ALA A 30 -7.40 2.71 3.96
N GLN A 31 -7.79 3.01 2.71
CA GLN A 31 -9.16 2.86 2.24
C GLN A 31 -9.53 1.43 1.83
N ILE A 32 -8.55 0.54 1.66
CA ILE A 32 -8.82 -0.85 1.31
C ILE A 32 -9.59 -1.49 2.47
N PRO A 33 -10.81 -2.03 2.26
CA PRO A 33 -11.57 -2.66 3.34
C PRO A 33 -10.94 -3.98 3.80
N GLU A 34 -11.31 -4.42 5.00
CA GLU A 34 -10.93 -5.75 5.49
C GLU A 34 -11.48 -6.85 4.58
N GLY A 35 -10.71 -7.91 4.39
CA GLY A 35 -11.08 -9.02 3.53
C GLY A 35 -11.00 -8.69 2.03
N LYS A 36 -10.53 -7.50 1.66
CA LYS A 36 -10.32 -7.08 0.28
C LYS A 36 -8.84 -6.91 -0.06
N VAL A 37 -8.51 -7.09 -1.32
CA VAL A 37 -7.14 -7.08 -1.85
C VAL A 37 -7.04 -6.27 -3.12
N ILE A 38 -5.88 -5.68 -3.36
CA ILE A 38 -5.63 -4.83 -4.54
C ILE A 38 -4.24 -5.12 -5.11
N SER A 39 -4.07 -4.95 -6.42
CA SER A 39 -2.73 -5.03 -7.00
C SER A 39 -1.91 -3.76 -6.78
N TYR A 40 -0.57 -3.85 -6.81
CA TYR A 40 0.31 -2.67 -6.77
C TYR A 40 -0.01 -1.64 -7.87
N GLY A 41 -0.44 -2.10 -9.04
CA GLY A 41 -0.78 -1.23 -10.17
C GLY A 41 -2.09 -0.49 -9.94
N GLU A 42 -3.12 -1.20 -9.46
CA GLU A 42 -4.41 -0.59 -9.11
C GLU A 42 -4.27 0.37 -7.93
N LEU A 43 -3.49 0.01 -6.90
CA LEU A 43 -3.24 0.90 -5.77
C LEU A 43 -2.53 2.18 -6.20
N ALA A 44 -1.56 2.09 -7.11
CA ALA A 44 -0.92 3.27 -7.68
C ALA A 44 -1.91 4.13 -8.49
N ALA A 45 -2.86 3.51 -9.19
CA ALA A 45 -3.89 4.23 -9.94
C ALA A 45 -4.87 4.95 -8.99
N VAL A 46 -5.36 4.27 -7.95
CA VAL A 46 -6.24 4.85 -6.91
C VAL A 46 -5.55 5.99 -6.17
N ALA A 47 -4.24 5.87 -5.92
CA ALA A 47 -3.43 6.93 -5.30
C ALA A 47 -3.10 8.11 -6.24
N GLY A 48 -3.56 8.10 -7.51
CA GLY A 48 -3.25 9.16 -8.48
C GLY A 48 -1.79 9.17 -8.94
N LEU A 49 -1.05 8.08 -8.74
CA LEU A 49 0.39 7.98 -9.04
C LEU A 49 0.68 7.42 -10.44
N GLY A 50 -0.36 7.07 -11.19
CA GLY A 50 -0.26 6.47 -12.53
C GLY A 50 0.39 5.09 -12.49
N ARG A 51 1.35 4.83 -13.40
CA ARG A 51 2.05 3.53 -13.52
C ARG A 51 3.19 3.37 -12.51
N ALA A 52 2.92 3.60 -11.22
CA ALA A 52 3.92 3.61 -10.16
C ALA A 52 4.03 2.30 -9.36
N ALA A 53 3.57 1.16 -9.88
CA ALA A 53 3.51 -0.13 -9.16
C ALA A 53 4.85 -0.54 -8.48
N ARG A 54 5.97 -0.42 -9.19
CA ARG A 54 7.30 -0.73 -8.63
C ARG A 54 7.70 0.20 -7.49
N TRP A 55 7.37 1.49 -7.63
CA TRP A 55 7.63 2.48 -6.59
C TRP A 55 6.77 2.19 -5.36
N VAL A 56 5.50 1.87 -5.53
CA VAL A 56 4.62 1.43 -4.43
C VAL A 56 5.21 0.23 -3.70
N GLY A 57 5.61 -0.82 -4.41
CA GLY A 57 6.23 -2.00 -3.80
C GLY A 57 7.48 -1.65 -2.97
N ARG A 58 8.33 -0.76 -3.48
CA ARG A 58 9.52 -0.28 -2.76
C ARG A 58 9.16 0.55 -1.52
N ILE A 59 8.10 1.36 -1.56
CA ILE A 59 7.66 2.12 -0.38
C ILE A 59 7.07 1.18 0.68
N LEU A 60 6.26 0.20 0.26
CA LEU A 60 5.67 -0.77 1.18
C LEU A 60 6.73 -1.66 1.84
N SER A 61 7.81 -2.02 1.12
CA SER A 61 8.92 -2.79 1.70
C SER A 61 9.79 -2.01 2.68
N GLN A 62 9.61 -0.69 2.78
CA GLN A 62 10.32 0.18 3.73
C GLN A 62 9.44 0.57 4.91
N LEU A 63 8.22 0.02 5.00
CA LEU A 63 7.37 0.28 6.15
C LEU A 63 7.99 -0.37 7.40
N PRO A 64 7.87 0.29 8.56
CA PRO A 64 8.29 -0.29 9.83
C PRO A 64 7.39 -1.50 10.17
N ASP A 65 7.95 -2.47 10.90
CA ASP A 65 7.26 -3.73 11.23
C ASP A 65 5.98 -3.50 12.06
N ASP A 66 5.99 -2.45 12.88
CA ASP A 66 4.90 -1.97 13.74
C ASP A 66 3.87 -1.08 13.01
N THR A 67 3.95 -1.00 11.68
CA THR A 67 2.97 -0.26 10.87
C THR A 67 1.55 -0.82 11.04
N ARG A 68 0.60 0.11 11.19
CA ARG A 68 -0.85 -0.19 11.19
C ARG A 68 -1.47 -0.17 9.80
N LEU A 69 -0.68 0.15 8.78
CA LEU A 69 -1.18 0.19 7.41
C LEU A 69 -1.47 -1.22 6.90
N PRO A 70 -2.57 -1.45 6.17
CA PRO A 70 -2.97 -2.76 5.68
C PRO A 70 -2.16 -3.21 4.44
N TRP A 71 -0.84 -3.15 4.53
CA TRP A 71 0.07 -3.48 3.43
C TRP A 71 -0.10 -4.92 2.91
N HIS A 72 -0.54 -5.84 3.78
CA HIS A 72 -0.77 -7.24 3.46
C HIS A 72 -1.89 -7.45 2.43
N ARG A 73 -2.77 -6.45 2.26
CA ARG A 73 -3.83 -6.44 1.24
C ARG A 73 -3.31 -6.15 -0.17
N VAL A 74 -2.03 -5.77 -0.32
CA VAL A 74 -1.41 -5.42 -1.60
C VAL A 74 -0.63 -6.59 -2.18
N MET A 75 -0.81 -6.87 -3.46
CA MET A 75 -0.21 -8.03 -4.12
C MET A 75 0.06 -7.80 -5.62
N ALA A 76 0.62 -8.81 -6.30
CA ALA A 76 0.82 -8.74 -7.75
C ALA A 76 -0.52 -8.86 -8.50
N ALA A 77 -0.52 -8.40 -9.76
CA ALA A 77 -1.65 -8.55 -10.66
C ALA A 77 -2.10 -10.03 -10.76
N GLY A 78 -3.41 -10.26 -10.82
CA GLY A 78 -3.97 -11.62 -10.88
C GLY A 78 -3.89 -12.40 -9.56
N GLY A 79 -3.73 -11.69 -8.43
CA GLY A 79 -3.96 -12.23 -7.08
C GLY A 79 -2.77 -12.93 -6.47
N ARG A 80 -1.59 -12.82 -7.09
CA ARG A 80 -0.41 -13.55 -6.64
C ARG A 80 0.31 -12.79 -5.53
N LEU A 81 0.61 -13.45 -4.43
CA LEU A 81 1.44 -12.87 -3.37
C LEU A 81 2.84 -12.59 -3.92
N SER A 82 3.33 -11.37 -3.70
CA SER A 82 4.69 -10.98 -4.10
C SER A 82 5.75 -11.45 -3.11
N LEU A 83 5.37 -11.71 -1.87
CA LEU A 83 6.25 -12.20 -0.82
C LEU A 83 6.28 -13.73 -0.80
N ALA A 84 7.48 -14.29 -0.93
CA ALA A 84 7.71 -15.72 -0.94
C ALA A 84 7.28 -16.37 0.39
N SER A 85 6.72 -17.57 0.31
CA SER A 85 6.47 -18.41 1.47
C SER A 85 7.79 -18.76 2.18
N GLY A 86 7.73 -18.91 3.50
CA GLY A 86 8.92 -19.16 4.34
C GLY A 86 9.77 -17.93 4.64
N THR A 87 9.42 -16.74 4.12
CA THR A 87 10.01 -15.47 4.58
C THR A 87 9.14 -14.87 5.68
N VAL A 88 9.75 -14.15 6.64
CA VAL A 88 9.02 -13.52 7.76
C VAL A 88 7.88 -12.64 7.23
N SER A 89 8.17 -11.76 6.27
CA SER A 89 7.16 -10.87 5.68
C SER A 89 6.10 -11.63 4.87
N GLY A 90 6.47 -12.72 4.20
CA GLY A 90 5.50 -13.55 3.47
C GLY A 90 4.54 -14.30 4.38
N GLU A 91 5.04 -14.87 5.48
CA GLU A 91 4.22 -15.53 6.48
C GLU A 91 3.29 -14.53 7.18
N GLU A 92 3.81 -13.34 7.52
CA GLU A 92 3.01 -12.26 8.11
C GLU A 92 1.88 -11.81 7.17
N GLN A 93 2.17 -11.63 5.89
CA GLN A 93 1.13 -11.30 4.89
C GLN A 93 0.03 -12.35 4.87
N ARG A 94 0.39 -13.64 4.85
CA ARG A 94 -0.57 -14.76 4.84
C ARG A 94 -1.37 -14.84 6.16
N ALA A 95 -0.73 -14.57 7.30
CA ALA A 95 -1.36 -14.57 8.60
C ALA A 95 -2.43 -13.46 8.71
N ARG A 96 -2.07 -12.22 8.34
CA ARG A 96 -3.03 -11.09 8.34
C ARG A 96 -4.18 -11.30 7.37
N LEU A 97 -3.91 -11.78 6.15
CA LEU A 97 -4.95 -12.12 5.18
C LEU A 97 -5.91 -13.18 5.72
N ARG A 98 -5.38 -14.23 6.36
CA ARG A 98 -6.19 -15.29 6.97
C ARG A 98 -7.05 -14.79 8.13
N ALA A 99 -6.52 -13.87 8.94
CA ALA A 99 -7.27 -13.25 10.03
C ALA A 99 -8.49 -12.46 9.52
N GLU A 100 -8.41 -11.92 8.30
CA GLU A 100 -9.51 -11.24 7.61
C GLU A 100 -10.41 -12.18 6.80
N GLY A 101 -10.21 -13.50 6.90
CA GLY A 101 -10.98 -14.48 6.14
C GLY A 101 -10.61 -14.60 4.66
N VAL A 102 -9.47 -14.04 4.24
CA VAL A 102 -8.95 -14.20 2.87
C VAL A 102 -8.14 -15.49 2.76
N GLN A 103 -8.60 -16.40 1.92
CA GLN A 103 -7.89 -17.66 1.67
C GLN A 103 -6.81 -17.47 0.60
N VAL A 104 -5.61 -17.96 0.90
CA VAL A 104 -4.48 -18.02 -0.02
C VAL A 104 -4.27 -19.47 -0.42
N ILE A 105 -4.41 -19.78 -1.71
CA ILE A 105 -4.23 -21.11 -2.28
C ILE A 105 -3.13 -21.02 -3.34
N ASN A 106 -2.06 -21.79 -3.20
CA ASN A 106 -0.89 -21.75 -4.11
C ASN A 106 -0.35 -20.34 -4.33
N ASP A 107 -0.15 -19.58 -3.25
CA ASP A 107 0.29 -18.18 -3.27
C ASP A 107 -0.62 -17.24 -4.08
N ARG A 108 -1.88 -17.61 -4.24
CA ARG A 108 -2.89 -16.80 -4.91
C ARG A 108 -4.13 -16.58 -4.06
N VAL A 109 -4.65 -15.37 -4.15
CA VAL A 109 -5.96 -14.98 -3.65
C VAL A 109 -6.94 -14.94 -4.81
N ASP A 110 -8.16 -15.38 -4.56
CA ASP A 110 -9.25 -15.22 -5.52
C ASP A 110 -9.68 -13.75 -5.61
N ILE A 111 -9.15 -13.05 -6.62
CA ILE A 111 -9.50 -11.65 -6.90
C ILE A 111 -10.98 -11.48 -7.23
N ARG A 112 -11.69 -12.49 -7.76
CA ARG A 112 -13.12 -12.31 -8.05
C ARG A 112 -13.93 -12.16 -6.76
N ARG A 113 -13.50 -12.80 -5.69
CA ARG A 113 -14.16 -12.75 -4.38
C ARG A 113 -13.64 -11.60 -3.52
N HIS A 114 -12.33 -11.43 -3.49
CA HIS A 114 -11.64 -10.51 -2.59
C HIS A 114 -11.11 -9.24 -3.27
N GLY A 115 -11.21 -9.12 -4.59
CA GLY A 115 -10.76 -7.94 -5.31
C GLY A 115 -11.46 -6.67 -4.82
N TRP A 116 -10.67 -5.65 -4.51
CA TRP A 116 -11.16 -4.32 -4.23
C TRP A 116 -11.35 -3.58 -5.56
N HIS A 117 -12.61 -3.45 -5.97
CA HIS A 117 -12.97 -2.63 -7.12
C HIS A 117 -13.43 -1.28 -6.58
N SER A 118 -12.57 -0.27 -6.66
CA SER A 118 -12.94 1.12 -6.32
C SER A 118 -13.97 1.73 -7.30
N ALA A 119 -14.47 0.94 -8.26
CA ALA A 119 -15.39 1.38 -9.32
C ALA A 119 -16.84 1.57 -8.86
N GLU A 120 -17.19 1.26 -7.60
CA GLU A 120 -18.56 1.41 -7.12
C GLU A 120 -18.62 2.38 -5.93
N HIS A 121 -18.40 3.66 -6.22
CA HIS A 121 -19.16 4.68 -5.51
C HIS A 121 -20.52 4.74 -6.20
N SER A 122 -21.48 4.06 -5.57
CA SER A 122 -22.89 3.95 -5.95
C SER A 122 -23.60 5.31 -6.04
N GLY A 123 -24.62 5.39 -6.89
CA GLY A 123 -25.79 6.28 -6.69
C GLY A 123 -25.91 7.44 -7.65
#